data_AF-S0F7N6-F1
#
_entry.id   AF-S0F7N6-F1
#
_cell.length_a   1.000
_cell.length_b   1.000
_cell.length_c   1.000
_cell.angle_alpha   90.00
_cell.angle_beta   90.00
_cell.angle_gamma   90.00
#
_symmetry.space_group_name_H-M   'P 1'
#
loop_
_entity.id
_entity.type
_entity.pdbx_description
1 polymer ?
#
loop_
_entity_poly.entity_id
_entity_poly.type
_entity_poly.pdbx_seq_one_letter_code
_entity_poly.pdbx_strand_id
1 'polypeptide(L)'
;MATFKTIVRYKRADGFYQVYIRVLHRSKSGYIKTDKFVTDKQASSFAELCSLIILSIHILRKMDRKVYGLNWQFNKNIFHHVCRISIWSMFNPFIGVASWFAFFVAIEHLGELELAATNVIRSISTLFLLLSIHWQQQPAHW
;
A
#
# COMPACT_ATOMS: atom_id res chain seq x y z
N MET A 1 -28.44 -37.17 -26.18
CA MET A 1 -28.20 -35.84 -25.57
C MET A 1 -26.78 -35.83 -25.03
N ALA A 2 -25.89 -35.03 -25.61
CA ALA A 2 -24.50 -34.89 -25.14
C ALA A 2 -24.46 -33.86 -24.02
N THR A 3 -23.88 -34.20 -22.87
CA THR A 3 -23.79 -33.29 -21.73
C THR A 3 -22.35 -32.81 -21.60
N PHE A 4 -22.14 -31.51 -21.76
CA PHE A 4 -20.85 -30.86 -21.61
C PHE A 4 -20.76 -30.25 -20.22
N LYS A 5 -19.80 -30.69 -19.41
CA LYS A 5 -19.51 -30.09 -18.09
C LYS A 5 -18.06 -29.66 -18.03
N THR A 6 -17.83 -28.39 -17.71
CA THR A 6 -16.50 -27.86 -17.39
C THR A 6 -16.11 -28.34 -15.99
N ILE A 7 -14.93 -28.94 -15.87
CA ILE A 7 -14.39 -29.43 -14.60
C ILE A 7 -12.90 -29.15 -14.51
N VAL A 8 -12.48 -28.67 -13.34
CA VAL A 8 -11.07 -28.41 -12.98
C VAL A 8 -10.63 -29.58 -12.12
N ARG A 9 -9.59 -30.32 -12.54
CA ARG A 9 -9.28 -31.64 -11.95
C ARG A 9 -8.06 -31.71 -11.03
N TYR A 10 -7.04 -30.84 -11.15
CA TYR A 10 -5.90 -30.86 -10.22
C TYR A 10 -4.95 -29.65 -10.38
N LYS A 11 -4.27 -29.25 -9.30
CA LYS A 11 -3.23 -28.20 -9.28
C LYS A 11 -1.87 -28.77 -9.71
N ARG A 12 -1.27 -28.25 -10.77
CA ARG A 12 0.08 -28.63 -11.21
C ARG A 12 1.16 -28.02 -10.30
N ALA A 13 2.33 -28.65 -10.17
CA ALA A 13 3.44 -28.18 -9.32
C ALA A 13 3.88 -26.74 -9.63
N ASP A 14 3.68 -26.30 -10.87
CA ASP A 14 3.98 -24.94 -11.36
C ASP A 14 2.90 -23.89 -11.00
N GLY A 15 1.85 -24.26 -10.26
CA GLY A 15 0.80 -23.34 -9.81
C GLY A 15 -0.29 -23.00 -10.82
N PHE A 16 -0.28 -23.60 -12.02
CA PHE A 16 -1.29 -23.37 -13.07
C PHE A 16 -2.48 -24.34 -12.95
N TYR A 17 -3.69 -23.81 -13.12
CA TYR A 17 -4.92 -24.61 -13.23
C TYR A 17 -5.29 -24.80 -14.70
N GLN A 18 -5.41 -26.07 -15.13
CA GLN A 18 -5.89 -26.42 -16.47
C GLN A 18 -7.37 -26.78 -16.40
N VAL A 19 -8.17 -26.16 -17.25
CA VAL A 19 -9.61 -26.41 -17.35
C VAL A 19 -9.86 -27.50 -18.40
N TYR A 20 -10.68 -28.49 -18.06
CA TYR A 20 -11.06 -29.58 -18.95
C TYR A 20 -12.57 -29.55 -19.20
N ILE A 21 -12.97 -29.84 -20.44
CA ILE A 21 -14.39 -30.07 -20.75
C ILE A 21 -14.61 -31.57 -20.81
N ARG A 22 -15.43 -32.09 -19.88
CA ARG A 22 -15.89 -33.48 -19.94
C ARG A 22 -17.10 -33.54 -20.86
N VAL A 23 -16.96 -34.34 -21.91
CA VAL A 23 -18.04 -34.66 -22.85
C VAL A 23 -18.57 -36.03 -22.46
N LEU A 24 -19.82 -36.09 -22.01
CA LEU A 24 -20.51 -37.36 -21.77
C LEU A 24 -21.48 -37.63 -22.92
N HIS A 25 -21.24 -38.71 -23.67
CA HIS A 25 -22.13 -39.14 -24.73
C HIS A 25 -22.46 -40.63 -24.57
N ARG A 26 -23.75 -40.92 -24.32
CA ARG A 26 -24.36 -42.27 -24.26
C ARG A 26 -23.47 -43.34 -23.61
N SER A 27 -23.07 -43.08 -22.36
CA SER A 27 -22.26 -43.96 -21.49
C SER A 27 -20.74 -44.04 -21.74
N LYS A 28 -20.17 -43.19 -22.61
CA LYS A 28 -18.71 -43.03 -22.73
C LYS A 28 -18.29 -41.60 -22.39
N SER A 29 -17.29 -41.42 -21.52
CA SER A 29 -16.78 -40.11 -21.10
C SER A 29 -15.47 -39.78 -21.83
N GLY A 30 -15.47 -38.70 -22.62
CA GLY A 30 -14.27 -38.13 -23.25
C GLY A 30 -13.86 -36.83 -22.57
N TYR A 31 -12.57 -36.51 -22.61
CA TYR A 31 -12.03 -35.26 -22.07
C TYR A 31 -11.30 -34.53 -23.19
N ILE A 32 -11.68 -33.27 -23.42
CA ILE A 32 -10.99 -32.39 -24.35
C ILE A 32 -10.11 -31.45 -23.52
N LYS A 33 -8.79 -31.49 -23.77
CA LYS A 33 -7.83 -30.54 -23.18
C LYS A 33 -8.12 -29.16 -23.76
N THR A 34 -8.28 -28.16 -22.90
CA THR A 34 -8.33 -26.76 -23.32
C THR A 34 -6.99 -26.11 -23.04
N ASP A 35 -6.56 -25.21 -23.93
CA ASP A 35 -5.30 -24.47 -23.80
C ASP A 35 -5.38 -23.31 -22.78
N LYS A 36 -6.44 -23.27 -21.95
CA LYS A 36 -6.63 -22.20 -20.97
C LYS A 36 -5.92 -22.55 -19.66
N PHE A 37 -4.84 -21.82 -19.40
CA PHE A 37 -4.09 -21.83 -18.14
C PHE A 37 -4.50 -20.62 -17.29
N VAL A 38 -4.88 -20.83 -16.03
CA VAL A 38 -5.13 -19.75 -15.07
C VAL A 38 -3.94 -19.67 -14.11
N THR A 39 -3.36 -18.48 -13.98
CA THR A 39 -2.20 -18.15 -13.14
C THR A 39 -2.67 -17.42 -11.88
N ASP A 40 -2.47 -18.01 -10.69
CA ASP A 40 -3.09 -17.50 -9.45
C ASP A 40 -2.42 -16.30 -8.79
N LYS A 41 -1.14 -15.98 -9.08
CA LYS A 41 -0.38 -15.10 -8.17
C LYS A 41 0.25 -13.84 -8.77
N GLN A 42 0.66 -13.85 -10.03
CA GLN A 42 1.39 -12.70 -10.61
C GLN A 42 0.60 -12.00 -11.72
N ALA A 43 -0.22 -12.75 -12.46
CA ALA A 43 -1.19 -12.16 -13.37
C ALA A 43 -2.31 -11.43 -12.60
N SER A 44 -2.69 -11.93 -11.42
CA SER A 44 -3.81 -11.37 -10.64
C SER A 44 -3.49 -9.98 -10.13
N SER A 45 -2.44 -9.76 -9.34
CA SER A 45 -2.25 -8.46 -8.69
C SER A 45 -2.02 -7.29 -9.66
N PHE A 46 -1.30 -7.50 -10.78
CA PHE A 46 -1.12 -6.46 -11.78
C PHE A 46 -2.39 -6.24 -12.61
N ALA A 47 -3.10 -7.31 -13.00
CA ALA A 47 -4.39 -7.17 -13.68
C ALA A 47 -5.46 -6.56 -12.77
N GLU A 48 -5.43 -6.87 -11.47
CA GLU A 48 -6.30 -6.30 -10.44
C GLU A 48 -5.99 -4.82 -10.25
N LEU A 49 -4.71 -4.42 -10.17
CA LEU A 49 -4.31 -3.03 -10.09
C LEU A 49 -4.72 -2.25 -11.35
N CYS A 50 -4.47 -2.80 -12.54
CA CYS A 50 -4.90 -2.21 -13.80
C CYS A 50 -6.43 -2.10 -13.88
N SER A 51 -7.17 -3.14 -13.48
CA SER A 51 -8.63 -3.13 -13.45
C SER A 51 -9.16 -2.11 -12.43
N LEU A 52 -8.50 -1.95 -11.28
CA LEU A 52 -8.84 -0.92 -10.28
C LEU A 52 -8.59 0.48 -10.81
N ILE A 53 -7.48 0.71 -11.50
CA ILE A 53 -7.16 2.01 -12.11
C ILE A 53 -8.21 2.35 -13.17
N ILE A 54 -8.54 1.40 -14.06
CA ILE A 54 -9.54 1.58 -15.11
C ILE A 54 -10.93 1.81 -14.49
N LEU A 55 -11.31 1.04 -13.47
CA LEU A 55 -12.58 1.19 -12.75
C LEU A 55 -12.65 2.54 -12.03
N SER A 56 -11.57 2.95 -11.36
CA SER A 56 -11.46 4.24 -10.68
C SER A 56 -11.62 5.39 -11.67
N ILE A 57 -10.93 5.35 -12.81
CA ILE A 57 -11.11 6.34 -13.89
C ILE A 57 -12.53 6.31 -14.44
N HIS A 58 -13.13 5.13 -14.62
CA HIS A 58 -14.48 4.98 -15.13
C HIS A 58 -15.52 5.56 -14.16
N ILE A 59 -15.40 5.28 -12.86
CA ILE A 59 -16.25 5.83 -11.81
C ILE A 59 -16.04 7.35 -11.75
N LEU A 60 -14.81 7.83 -11.72
CA LEU A 60 -14.52 9.27 -11.70
C LEU A 60 -15.06 10.02 -12.92
N ARG A 61 -15.11 9.38 -14.10
CA ARG A 61 -15.71 9.95 -15.32
C ARG A 61 -17.24 9.83 -15.36
N LYS A 62 -17.81 8.75 -14.82
CA LYS A 62 -19.26 8.45 -14.86
C LYS A 62 -20.01 8.97 -13.62
N MET A 63 -19.31 9.41 -12.59
CA MET A 63 -19.90 10.08 -11.45
C MET A 63 -20.33 11.47 -11.90
N ASP A 64 -21.55 11.56 -12.43
CA ASP A 64 -22.22 12.81 -12.77
C ASP A 64 -22.25 13.70 -11.54
N ARG A 65 -21.28 14.62 -11.51
CA ARG A 65 -21.00 15.54 -10.40
C ARG A 65 -22.21 16.41 -10.02
N LYS A 66 -23.21 16.47 -10.90
CA LYS A 66 -24.48 17.18 -10.71
C LYS A 66 -25.47 16.46 -9.79
N VAL A 67 -25.49 15.13 -9.76
CA VAL A 67 -26.48 14.36 -8.95
C VAL A 67 -26.09 14.30 -7.47
N TYR A 68 -24.79 14.42 -7.17
CA TYR A 68 -24.27 14.34 -5.80
C TYR A 68 -24.05 15.71 -5.11
N GLY A 69 -24.45 16.83 -5.71
CA GLY A 69 -24.25 18.18 -5.13
C GLY A 69 -22.78 18.57 -4.91
N LEU A 70 -21.84 17.75 -5.36
CA LEU A 70 -20.42 18.00 -5.28
C LEU A 70 -20.08 18.99 -6.39
N ASN A 71 -20.18 20.29 -6.14
CA ASN A 71 -19.83 21.32 -7.12
C ASN A 71 -18.34 21.17 -7.55
N TRP A 72 -17.99 21.03 -8.86
CA TRP A 72 -16.59 21.00 -9.43
C TRP A 72 -15.93 22.37 -9.31
N GLN A 73 -15.90 22.92 -8.11
CA GLN A 73 -14.94 23.94 -7.72
C GLN A 73 -13.67 23.24 -7.21
N PHE A 74 -13.11 22.32 -8.01
CA PHE A 74 -11.74 21.84 -7.77
C PHE A 74 -10.81 22.98 -8.17
N ASN A 75 -10.75 24.01 -7.33
CA ASN A 75 -9.89 25.15 -7.55
C ASN A 75 -8.46 24.64 -7.44
N LYS A 76 -7.80 24.49 -8.59
CA LYS A 76 -6.39 24.06 -8.68
C LYS A 76 -5.51 24.92 -7.78
N ASN A 77 -5.87 26.18 -7.56
CA ASN A 77 -5.19 27.07 -6.63
C ASN A 77 -5.24 26.55 -5.19
N ILE A 78 -6.43 26.19 -4.68
CA ILE A 78 -6.58 25.65 -3.31
C ILE A 78 -5.90 24.29 -3.20
N PHE A 79 -6.06 23.40 -4.19
CA PHE A 79 -5.42 22.09 -4.18
C PHE A 79 -3.88 22.20 -4.18
N HIS A 80 -3.31 23.05 -5.03
CA HIS A 80 -1.87 23.30 -5.06
C HIS A 80 -1.38 23.97 -3.78
N HIS A 81 -2.18 24.88 -3.21
CA HIS A 81 -1.86 25.54 -1.95
C HIS A 81 -1.79 24.53 -0.79
N VAL A 82 -2.80 23.66 -0.66
CA VAL A 82 -2.82 22.58 0.34
C VAL A 82 -1.69 21.59 0.09
N CYS A 83 -1.47 21.16 -1.16
CA CYS A 83 -0.41 20.21 -1.49
C CYS A 83 0.98 20.80 -1.19
N ARG A 84 1.22 22.07 -1.51
CA ARG A 84 2.46 22.78 -1.17
C ARG A 84 2.64 22.90 0.34
N ILE A 85 1.59 23.22 1.09
CA ILE A 85 1.63 23.28 2.56
C ILE A 85 1.90 21.90 3.15
N SER A 86 1.25 20.85 2.66
CA SER A 86 1.46 19.48 3.12
C SER A 86 2.88 19.00 2.84
N ILE A 87 3.40 19.25 1.63
CA ILE A 87 4.79 18.94 1.29
C ILE A 87 5.73 19.69 2.26
N TRP A 88 5.51 20.99 2.45
CA TRP A 88 6.33 21.80 3.35
C TRP A 88 6.27 21.31 4.81
N SER A 89 5.08 20.96 5.29
CA SER A 89 4.85 20.41 6.63
C SER A 89 5.50 19.04 6.82
N MET A 90 5.65 18.25 5.75
CA MET A 90 6.34 16.96 5.80
C MET A 90 7.86 17.10 5.70
N PHE A 91 8.37 18.15 5.05
CA PHE A 91 9.81 18.43 4.97
C PHE A 91 10.39 18.84 6.33
N ASN A 92 9.63 19.54 7.17
CA ASN A 92 10.08 19.97 8.48
C ASN A 92 10.58 18.80 9.38
N PRO A 93 9.79 17.73 9.63
CA PRO A 93 10.29 16.56 10.36
C PRO A 93 11.37 15.78 9.59
N PHE A 94 11.36 15.81 8.25
CA PHE A 94 12.39 15.16 7.43
C PHE A 94 13.77 15.76 7.63
N ILE A 95 13.88 17.10 7.67
CA ILE A 95 15.16 17.79 7.96
C ILE A 95 15.64 17.47 9.37
N GLY A 96 14.74 17.36 10.35
CA GLY A 96 15.09 16.94 11.71
C GLY A 96 15.69 15.53 11.76
N VAL A 97 15.05 14.57 11.08
CA VAL A 97 15.55 13.19 10.98
C VAL A 97 16.86 13.13 10.19
N ALA A 98 16.98 13.88 9.09
CA ALA A 98 18.17 13.92 8.26
C ALA A 98 19.37 14.54 8.99
N SER A 99 19.16 15.62 9.75
CA SER A 99 20.20 16.22 10.58
C SER A 99 20.67 15.27 11.68
N TRP A 100 19.74 14.57 12.31
CA TRP A 100 20.05 13.57 13.33
C TRP A 100 20.78 12.35 12.74
N PHE A 101 20.38 11.92 11.55
CA PHE A 101 21.04 10.84 10.81
C PHE A 101 22.45 11.22 10.37
N ALA A 102 22.65 12.44 9.84
CA ALA A 102 23.97 12.94 9.46
C ALA A 102 24.93 13.01 10.67
N PHE A 103 24.41 13.38 11.84
CA PHE A 103 25.15 13.36 13.10
C PHE A 103 25.58 11.93 13.48
N PHE A 104 24.69 10.95 13.35
CA PHE A 104 25.03 9.53 13.57
C PHE A 104 26.07 9.01 12.60
N VAL A 105 25.95 9.32 11.31
CA VAL A 105 26.90 8.89 10.27
C VAL A 105 28.28 9.51 10.49
N ALA A 106 28.35 10.78 10.92
CA ALA A 106 29.61 11.43 11.26
C ALA A 106 30.29 10.78 12.48
N ILE A 107 29.50 10.41 13.49
CA ILE A 107 29.95 9.72 14.70
C ILE A 107 30.42 8.27 14.41
N GLU A 108 29.67 7.54 13.60
CA GLU A 108 30.00 6.16 13.21
C GLU A 108 31.36 6.11 12.49
N HIS A 109 31.70 7.15 11.73
CA HIS A 109 32.98 7.24 11.05
C HIS A 109 34.14 7.67 11.98
N LEU A 110 33.88 8.16 13.20
CA LEU A 110 34.89 8.72 14.11
C LEU A 110 35.25 7.86 15.33
N GLY A 111 34.40 6.95 15.82
CA GLY A 111 34.87 6.04 16.87
C GLY A 111 33.82 5.25 17.63
N GLU A 112 34.17 4.01 17.95
CA GLU A 112 33.40 3.10 18.81
C GLU A 112 32.97 3.70 20.16
N LEU A 113 33.69 4.71 20.67
CA LEU A 113 33.35 5.44 21.91
C LEU A 113 32.07 6.28 21.78
N GLU A 114 31.75 6.75 20.58
CA GLU A 114 30.61 7.64 20.35
C GLU A 114 29.29 6.86 20.21
N LEU A 115 29.34 5.56 19.89
CA LEU A 115 28.16 4.69 19.89
C LEU A 115 27.58 4.57 21.32
N ALA A 116 28.46 4.42 22.32
CA ALA A 116 28.08 4.41 23.73
C ALA A 116 27.59 5.79 24.19
N ALA A 117 28.26 6.87 23.80
CA ALA A 117 27.84 8.24 24.11
C ALA A 117 26.46 8.56 23.53
N THR A 118 26.19 8.12 22.30
CA THR A 118 24.94 8.40 21.62
C THR A 118 23.76 7.65 22.24
N ASN A 119 23.97 6.43 22.72
CA ASN A 119 22.95 5.68 23.46
C ASN A 119 22.63 6.35 24.81
N VAL A 120 23.66 6.89 25.50
CA VAL A 120 23.49 7.66 26.75
C VAL A 120 22.75 8.98 26.47
N ILE A 121 23.13 9.73 25.45
CA ILE A 121 22.48 10.98 25.06
C ILE A 121 21.01 10.73 24.70
N ARG A 122 20.72 9.67 23.94
CA ARG A 122 19.35 9.30 23.57
C ARG A 122 18.49 9.01 24.79
N SER A 123 19.02 8.26 25.77
CA SER A 123 18.34 7.98 27.04
C SER A 123 18.04 9.27 27.80
N ILE A 124 19.04 10.14 27.96
CA ILE A 124 18.90 11.42 28.67
C ILE A 124 17.90 12.35 27.95
N SER A 125 17.97 12.46 26.62
CA SER A 125 17.04 13.28 25.84
C SER A 125 15.60 12.77 25.92
N THR A 126 15.38 11.45 25.89
CA THR A 126 14.03 10.88 26.07
C THR A 126 13.47 11.13 27.45
N LEU A 127 14.31 11.04 28.50
CA LEU A 127 13.90 11.35 29.87
C LEU A 127 13.55 12.82 30.05
N PHE A 128 14.36 13.73 29.49
CA PHE A 128 14.11 15.17 29.55
C PHE A 128 12.81 15.56 28.85
N LEU A 129 12.56 15.04 27.65
CA LEU A 129 11.30 15.26 26.93
C LEU A 129 10.10 14.71 27.69
N LEU A 130 10.22 13.52 28.26
CA LEU A 130 9.16 12.90 29.06
C LEU A 130 8.86 13.74 30.32
N LEU A 131 9.88 14.26 30.99
CA LEU A 131 9.72 15.16 32.13
C LEU A 131 9.03 16.47 31.72
N SER A 132 9.48 17.12 30.64
CA SER A 132 8.84 18.34 30.15
C SER A 132 7.37 18.11 29.79
N ILE A 133 7.05 16.99 29.15
CA ILE A 133 5.66 16.63 28.80
C ILE A 133 4.83 16.37 30.06
N HIS A 134 5.38 15.64 31.04
CA HIS A 134 4.71 15.39 32.31
C HIS A 134 4.44 16.69 33.10
N TRP A 135 5.42 17.60 33.15
CA TRP A 135 5.25 18.93 33.75
C TRP A 135 4.21 19.78 33.01
N GLN A 136 4.07 19.62 31.69
CA GLN A 136 3.05 20.30 30.90
C GLN A 136 1.65 19.68 31.04
N GLN A 137 1.56 18.46 31.55
CA GLN A 137 0.31 17.72 31.78
C GLN A 137 -0.23 17.86 33.20
N GLN A 138 0.45 18.58 34.10
CA GLN A 138 -0.11 18.88 35.40
C GLN A 138 -1.30 19.84 35.22
N PRO A 139 -2.53 19.41 35.53
CA PRO A 139 -3.67 20.32 35.48
C PRO A 139 -3.41 21.42 36.50
N ALA A 140 -3.47 22.68 36.07
CA ALA A 140 -3.50 23.82 36.98
C ALA A 140 -4.74 23.66 37.86
N HIS A 141 -4.55 23.09 39.06
CA HIS A 141 -5.56 22.98 40.09
C HIS A 141 -5.63 24.34 40.79
N TRP A 142 -6.53 25.19 40.27
CA TRP A 142 -7.12 26.29 41.00
C TRP A 142 -8.56 25.91 41.34
#